data_AF-A0A9P6DPR4-F1
#
_entry.id   AF-A0A9P6DPR4-F1
#
_cell.length_a   1.000
_cell.length_b   1.000
_cell.length_c   1.000
_cell.angle_alpha   90.00
_cell.angle_beta   90.00
_cell.angle_gamma   90.00
#
_symmetry.space_group_name_H-M   'P 1'
#
loop_
_entity.id
_entity.type
_entity.pdbx_description
1 polymer ?
#
loop_
_entity_poly.entity_id
_entity_poly.type
_entity_poly.pdbx_seq_one_letter_code
_entity_poly.pdbx_strand_id
1 'polypeptide(L)'
;MSGKQEHEDEELKPTFNEGYRPGEKKSVTEYAQLDAHDESLSRWKASLGISANAAQAPSTGPKVTIVTLTLTSATLPAGQKISFNLADEAAVAALAKNPITIKEGIEYSVGATFKVNRDVISGLRYIHVVKRAGITVDRLEQMIGSYGPHPKGEVYSSTFPPEESPSGVLARTGTYHVRSRFLDDDAEVYADFQWSFKLGKEW
;
A
#
# COMPACT_ATOMS: atom_id res chain seq x y z
N MET A 1 -5.23 -18.92 20.36
CA MET A 1 -4.45 -18.13 19.38
C MET A 1 -5.30 -17.70 18.18
N SER A 2 -6.33 -18.46 17.74
CA SER A 2 -7.24 -18.09 16.63
C SER A 2 -7.94 -16.73 16.80
N GLY A 3 -8.61 -16.49 17.94
CA GLY A 3 -9.40 -15.27 18.13
C GLY A 3 -8.63 -13.94 18.16
N LYS A 4 -7.31 -13.97 18.44
CA LYS A 4 -6.49 -12.74 18.40
C LYS A 4 -6.14 -12.36 16.96
N GLN A 5 -5.83 -13.36 16.13
CA GLN A 5 -5.51 -13.16 14.72
C GLN A 5 -6.75 -12.76 13.93
N GLU A 6 -7.91 -13.36 14.24
CA GLU A 6 -9.20 -12.97 13.68
C GLU A 6 -9.52 -11.50 13.94
N HIS A 7 -9.40 -11.03 15.19
CA HIS A 7 -9.61 -9.62 15.53
C HIS A 7 -8.63 -8.69 14.79
N GLU A 8 -7.34 -9.06 14.71
CA GLU A 8 -6.35 -8.29 13.98
C GLU A 8 -6.64 -8.22 12.47
N ASP A 9 -7.23 -9.27 11.89
CA ASP A 9 -7.65 -9.28 10.50
C ASP A 9 -8.91 -8.44 10.27
N GLU A 10 -9.82 -8.34 11.24
CA GLU A 10 -10.99 -7.45 11.16
C GLU A 10 -10.60 -5.98 11.09
N GLU A 11 -9.61 -5.56 11.87
CA GLU A 11 -9.11 -4.18 11.88
C GLU A 11 -8.45 -3.78 10.54
N LEU A 12 -8.03 -4.77 9.75
CA LEU A 12 -7.42 -4.60 8.42
C LEU A 12 -8.42 -4.87 7.27
N LYS A 13 -9.73 -4.91 7.55
CA LYS A 13 -10.75 -4.92 6.51
C LYS A 13 -10.90 -3.51 5.92
N PRO A 14 -11.09 -3.38 4.59
CA PRO A 14 -11.33 -2.08 3.96
C PRO A 14 -12.71 -1.53 4.34
N THR A 15 -12.80 -0.21 4.49
CA THR A 15 -14.06 0.52 4.68
C THR A 15 -14.57 1.05 3.35
N PHE A 16 -15.81 0.73 2.98
CA PHE A 16 -16.41 1.25 1.75
C PHE A 16 -17.41 2.34 2.09
N ASN A 17 -17.42 3.43 1.31
CA ASN A 17 -18.41 4.49 1.44
C ASN A 17 -19.81 3.94 1.14
N GLU A 18 -20.83 4.49 1.81
CA GLU A 18 -22.23 4.11 1.59
C GLU A 18 -22.59 4.20 0.10
N GLY A 19 -23.06 3.09 -0.48
CA GLY A 19 -23.48 3.00 -1.87
C GLY A 19 -22.40 2.59 -2.87
N TYR A 20 -21.12 2.55 -2.51
CA TYR A 20 -20.09 1.98 -3.38
C TYR A 20 -20.22 0.46 -3.44
N ARG A 21 -20.30 -0.08 -4.66
CA ARG A 21 -20.26 -1.52 -4.93
C ARG A 21 -19.12 -1.77 -5.92
N PRO A 22 -18.11 -2.59 -5.57
CA PRO A 22 -17.10 -3.01 -6.52
C PRO A 22 -17.76 -3.54 -7.81
N GLY A 23 -17.23 -3.13 -8.95
CA GLY A 23 -17.73 -3.55 -10.26
C GLY A 23 -17.46 -5.03 -10.54
N GLU A 24 -18.02 -5.54 -11.63
CA GLU A 24 -17.74 -6.90 -12.10
C GLU A 24 -16.27 -7.02 -12.55
N LYS A 25 -15.61 -8.12 -12.15
CA LYS A 25 -14.25 -8.44 -12.56
C LYS A 25 -14.21 -8.68 -14.07
N LYS A 26 -13.33 -7.95 -14.76
CA LYS A 26 -13.00 -8.18 -16.17
C LYS A 26 -11.49 -8.10 -16.35
N SER A 27 -10.95 -9.01 -17.14
CA SER A 27 -9.54 -9.05 -17.52
C SER A 27 -9.18 -7.94 -18.50
N VAL A 28 -7.89 -7.63 -18.61
CA VAL A 28 -7.39 -6.69 -19.65
C VAL A 28 -7.79 -7.15 -21.06
N THR A 29 -7.81 -8.46 -21.31
CA THR A 29 -8.20 -9.03 -22.60
C THR A 29 -9.68 -8.77 -22.91
N GLU A 30 -10.57 -8.99 -21.94
CA GLU A 30 -12.00 -8.71 -22.10
C GLU A 30 -12.23 -7.20 -22.32
N TYR A 31 -11.55 -6.35 -21.55
CA TYR A 31 -11.62 -4.89 -21.75
C TYR A 31 -11.14 -4.45 -23.13
N ALA A 32 -10.09 -5.07 -23.66
CA ALA A 32 -9.56 -4.77 -24.99
C ALA A 32 -10.50 -5.21 -26.13
N GLN A 33 -11.31 -6.24 -25.91
CA GLN A 33 -12.26 -6.74 -26.92
C GLN A 33 -13.59 -5.99 -26.93
N LEU A 34 -13.99 -5.41 -25.79
CA LEU A 34 -15.17 -4.54 -25.72
C LEU A 34 -15.01 -3.37 -26.70
N ASP A 35 -16.04 -3.11 -27.51
CA ASP A 35 -16.09 -1.96 -28.42
C ASP A 35 -14.90 -1.86 -29.39
N ALA A 36 -14.34 -3.00 -29.81
CA ALA A 36 -13.16 -3.05 -30.69
C ALA A 36 -13.34 -2.33 -32.04
N HIS A 37 -14.58 -2.03 -32.43
CA HIS A 37 -14.91 -1.27 -33.63
C HIS A 37 -14.84 0.26 -33.43
N ASP A 38 -14.71 0.73 -32.20
CA ASP A 38 -14.59 2.16 -31.87
C ASP A 38 -13.11 2.54 -31.72
N GLU A 39 -12.61 3.32 -32.68
CA GLU A 39 -11.23 3.78 -32.70
C GLU A 39 -10.89 4.71 -31.53
N SER A 40 -11.85 5.53 -31.08
CA SER A 40 -11.64 6.46 -29.97
C SER A 40 -11.50 5.72 -28.65
N LEU A 41 -12.36 4.72 -28.40
CA LEU A 41 -12.29 3.86 -27.22
C LEU A 41 -11.05 2.98 -27.26
N SER A 42 -10.66 2.48 -28.42
CA SER A 42 -9.43 1.69 -28.58
C SER A 42 -8.18 2.51 -28.23
N ARG A 43 -8.08 3.75 -28.71
CA ARG A 43 -6.98 4.67 -28.35
C ARG A 43 -6.98 5.03 -26.86
N TRP A 44 -8.15 5.28 -26.29
CA TRP A 44 -8.30 5.56 -24.86
C TRP A 44 -7.86 4.37 -24.01
N LYS A 45 -8.31 3.16 -24.30
CA LYS A 45 -7.90 1.92 -23.62
C LYS A 45 -6.40 1.68 -23.74
N ALA A 46 -5.83 1.86 -24.93
CA ALA A 46 -4.39 1.76 -25.13
C ALA A 46 -3.60 2.75 -24.26
N SER A 47 -4.10 3.98 -24.08
CA SER A 47 -3.48 4.98 -23.19
C SER A 47 -3.49 4.57 -21.71
N LEU A 48 -4.43 3.71 -21.31
CA LEU A 48 -4.54 3.13 -19.96
C LEU A 48 -3.74 1.83 -19.80
N GLY A 49 -2.97 1.42 -20.82
CA GLY A 49 -2.25 0.15 -20.84
C GLY A 49 -3.13 -1.06 -21.15
N ILE A 50 -4.39 -0.85 -21.53
CA ILE A 50 -5.34 -1.90 -21.91
C ILE A 50 -5.27 -2.06 -23.44
N SER A 51 -4.40 -2.93 -23.91
CA SER A 51 -4.22 -3.20 -25.33
C SER A 51 -4.03 -4.69 -25.61
N ALA A 52 -4.23 -5.11 -26.86
CA ALA A 52 -3.98 -6.50 -27.27
C ALA A 52 -2.54 -6.97 -26.98
N ASN A 53 -1.57 -6.05 -26.93
CA ASN A 53 -0.18 -6.34 -26.59
C ASN A 53 0.08 -6.42 -25.08
N ALA A 54 -0.75 -5.80 -24.24
CA ALA A 54 -0.64 -5.91 -22.78
C ALA A 54 -0.95 -7.34 -22.29
N ALA A 55 -1.70 -8.12 -23.07
CA ALA A 55 -1.92 -9.55 -22.85
C ALA A 55 -0.65 -10.43 -23.01
N GLN A 56 0.47 -9.86 -23.46
CA GLN A 56 1.77 -10.56 -23.52
C GLN A 56 2.61 -10.38 -22.25
N ALA A 57 2.11 -9.67 -21.24
CA ALA A 57 2.75 -9.63 -19.94
C ALA A 57 2.94 -11.06 -19.38
N PRO A 58 4.03 -11.32 -18.63
CA PRO A 58 4.33 -12.67 -18.14
C PRO A 58 3.12 -13.23 -17.38
N SER A 59 2.63 -14.40 -17.81
CA SER A 59 1.47 -15.08 -17.22
C SER A 59 1.72 -15.61 -15.80
N THR A 60 2.96 -15.50 -15.32
CA THR A 60 3.45 -15.99 -14.03
C THR A 60 3.91 -14.84 -13.15
N GLY A 61 3.45 -14.79 -11.91
CA GLY A 61 3.80 -13.76 -10.91
C GLY A 61 2.56 -13.03 -10.36
N PRO A 62 2.67 -12.23 -9.30
CA PRO A 62 1.52 -11.56 -8.69
C PRO A 62 0.94 -10.47 -9.60
N LYS A 63 -0.37 -10.18 -9.48
CA LYS A 63 -1.04 -9.11 -10.25
C LYS A 63 -0.43 -7.74 -9.94
N VAL A 64 -0.12 -7.49 -8.66
CA VAL A 64 0.63 -6.32 -8.20
C VAL A 64 1.82 -6.76 -7.34
N THR A 65 2.96 -6.11 -7.53
CA THR A 65 4.13 -6.25 -6.68
C THR A 65 4.34 -4.94 -5.94
N ILE A 66 4.18 -4.95 -4.61
CA ILE A 66 4.56 -3.80 -3.78
C ILE A 66 6.08 -3.80 -3.63
N VAL A 67 6.72 -2.71 -4.00
CA VAL A 67 8.19 -2.60 -4.04
C VAL A 67 8.71 -1.94 -2.79
N THR A 68 8.22 -0.75 -2.44
CA THR A 68 8.64 -0.06 -1.22
C THR A 68 7.50 0.60 -0.48
N LEU A 69 7.67 0.71 0.85
CA LEU A 69 6.98 1.69 1.70
C LEU A 69 8.00 2.71 2.19
N THR A 70 7.70 4.00 2.15
CA THR A 70 8.61 5.07 2.58
C THR A 70 7.94 5.96 3.61
N LEU A 71 8.72 6.47 4.56
CA LEU A 71 8.31 7.57 5.43
C LEU A 71 9.17 8.79 5.10
N THR A 72 8.52 9.91 4.82
CA THR A 72 9.18 11.16 4.47
C THR A 72 8.73 12.28 5.40
N SER A 73 9.65 13.13 5.83
CA SER A 73 9.35 14.35 6.58
C SER A 73 10.34 15.43 6.19
N ALA A 74 9.92 16.70 6.20
CA ALA A 74 10.80 17.84 6.00
C ALA A 74 11.88 17.95 7.09
N THR A 75 11.67 17.32 8.25
CA THR A 75 12.62 17.35 9.37
C THR A 75 13.63 16.20 9.36
N LEU A 76 13.50 15.26 8.42
CA LEU A 76 14.42 14.12 8.30
C LEU A 76 15.82 14.63 7.90
N PRO A 77 16.91 14.16 8.54
CA PRO A 77 18.26 14.62 8.22
C PRO A 77 18.62 14.43 6.75
N ALA A 78 19.39 15.37 6.20
CA ALA A 78 19.83 15.33 4.81
C ALA A 78 20.58 14.02 4.52
N GLY A 79 20.14 13.30 3.48
CA GLY A 79 20.72 12.01 3.08
C GLY A 79 20.13 10.80 3.81
N GLN A 80 19.35 10.97 4.87
CA GLN A 80 18.62 9.87 5.50
C GLN A 80 17.34 9.57 4.74
N LYS A 81 17.01 8.29 4.62
CA LYS A 81 15.77 7.79 4.01
C LYS A 81 15.21 6.66 4.86
N ILE A 82 13.93 6.73 5.20
CA ILE A 82 13.21 5.62 5.80
C ILE A 82 12.44 4.94 4.67
N SER A 83 12.95 3.80 4.22
CA SER A 83 12.38 3.01 3.13
C SER A 83 12.45 1.53 3.47
N PHE A 84 11.31 0.86 3.41
CA PHE A 84 11.20 -0.58 3.57
C PHE A 84 11.15 -1.20 2.18
N ASN A 85 12.13 -2.04 1.86
CA ASN A 85 12.09 -2.85 0.64
C ASN A 85 11.19 -4.06 0.90
N LEU A 86 10.02 -4.08 0.29
CA LEU A 86 9.03 -5.14 0.50
C LEU A 86 9.25 -6.36 -0.40
N ALA A 87 10.21 -6.28 -1.34
CA ALA A 87 10.65 -7.42 -2.13
C ALA A 87 11.67 -8.31 -1.40
N ASP A 88 12.25 -7.84 -0.29
CA ASP A 88 13.21 -8.59 0.52
C ASP A 88 12.53 -9.13 1.79
N GLU A 89 12.09 -10.39 1.73
CA GLU A 89 11.38 -11.04 2.84
C GLU A 89 12.19 -11.06 4.15
N ALA A 90 13.51 -11.18 4.06
CA ALA A 90 14.38 -11.19 5.24
C ALA A 90 14.45 -9.80 5.88
N ALA A 91 14.57 -8.75 5.06
CA ALA A 91 14.50 -7.38 5.54
C ALA A 91 13.14 -7.07 6.16
N VAL A 92 12.04 -7.49 5.53
CA VAL A 92 10.67 -7.32 6.03
C VAL A 92 10.48 -8.00 7.39
N ALA A 93 10.93 -9.25 7.53
CA ALA A 93 10.85 -9.98 8.80
C ALA A 93 11.65 -9.33 9.94
N ALA A 94 12.69 -8.57 9.61
CA ALA A 94 13.50 -7.84 10.59
C ALA A 94 12.83 -6.55 11.09
N LEU A 95 11.92 -5.94 10.33
CA LEU A 95 11.27 -4.67 10.70
C LEU A 95 10.45 -4.75 11.99
N ALA A 96 9.84 -5.90 12.27
CA ALA A 96 9.08 -6.13 13.49
C ALA A 96 9.97 -6.24 14.74
N LYS A 97 11.24 -6.67 14.56
CA LYS A 97 12.21 -6.89 15.65
C LYS A 97 13.07 -5.68 15.92
N ASN A 98 13.34 -4.88 14.88
CA ASN A 98 14.23 -3.73 14.92
C ASN A 98 13.42 -2.44 14.76
N PRO A 99 12.94 -1.84 15.86
CA PRO A 99 12.11 -0.64 15.77
C PRO A 99 12.91 0.54 15.26
N ILE A 100 12.35 1.26 14.29
CA ILE A 100 12.90 2.54 13.83
C ILE A 100 12.53 3.66 14.80
N THR A 101 13.31 4.74 14.82
CA THR A 101 12.95 5.95 15.55
C THR A 101 12.21 6.91 14.62
N ILE A 102 11.05 7.38 15.06
CA ILE A 102 10.29 8.45 14.41
C ILE A 102 10.32 9.65 15.35
N LYS A 103 10.68 10.83 14.83
CA LYS A 103 10.66 12.06 15.62
C LYS A 103 9.22 12.43 15.99
N GLU A 104 9.00 12.84 17.23
CA GLU A 104 7.69 13.23 17.75
C GLU A 104 7.28 14.64 17.31
N GLY A 105 5.97 14.91 17.17
CA GLY A 105 5.43 16.24 16.89
C GLY A 105 5.87 16.81 15.54
N ILE A 106 6.04 15.93 14.54
CA ILE A 106 6.44 16.32 13.19
C ILE A 106 5.42 15.84 12.17
N GLU A 107 5.30 16.60 11.09
CA GLU A 107 4.57 16.18 9.91
C GLU A 107 5.39 15.16 9.12
N TYR A 108 4.77 14.03 8.79
CA TYR A 108 5.34 13.00 7.92
C TYR A 108 4.30 12.54 6.89
N SER A 109 4.77 12.02 5.77
CA SER A 109 3.94 11.35 4.77
C SER A 109 4.43 9.93 4.58
N VAL A 110 3.50 9.01 4.42
CA VAL A 110 3.78 7.67 3.94
C VAL A 110 3.74 7.67 2.42
N GLY A 111 4.64 6.94 1.80
CA GLY A 111 4.64 6.71 0.35
C GLY A 111 4.74 5.23 0.04
N ALA A 112 4.25 4.84 -1.12
CA ALA A 112 4.35 3.48 -1.61
C ALA A 112 4.76 3.48 -3.08
N THR A 113 5.61 2.53 -3.45
CA THR A 113 5.92 2.24 -4.85
C THR A 113 5.54 0.81 -5.20
N PHE A 114 4.94 0.61 -6.37
CA PHE A 114 4.40 -0.68 -6.77
C PHE A 114 4.39 -0.86 -8.30
N LYS A 115 4.36 -2.12 -8.74
CA LYS A 115 4.23 -2.50 -10.16
C LYS A 115 2.91 -3.23 -10.38
N VAL A 116 2.23 -2.89 -11.47
CA VAL A 116 1.06 -3.63 -11.95
C VAL A 116 1.51 -4.48 -13.14
N ASN A 117 1.41 -5.80 -13.01
CA ASN A 117 2.07 -6.73 -13.92
C ASN A 117 1.14 -7.30 -15.00
N ARG A 118 -0.12 -7.65 -14.66
CA ARG A 118 -0.98 -8.46 -15.55
C ARG A 118 -2.32 -7.79 -15.85
N ASP A 119 -3.13 -7.55 -14.82
CA ASP A 119 -4.49 -7.04 -14.97
C ASP A 119 -4.66 -5.62 -14.43
N VAL A 120 -5.76 -4.97 -14.80
CA VAL A 120 -6.21 -3.76 -14.12
C VAL A 120 -6.50 -4.08 -12.66
N ILE A 121 -5.88 -3.34 -11.76
CA ILE A 121 -6.23 -3.33 -10.34
C ILE A 121 -7.26 -2.24 -10.09
N SER A 122 -8.31 -2.59 -9.37
CA SER A 122 -9.40 -1.68 -9.00
C SER A 122 -9.33 -1.38 -7.51
N GLY A 123 -9.14 -0.11 -7.16
CA GLY A 123 -9.18 0.31 -5.76
C GLY A 123 -8.05 -0.26 -4.89
N LEU A 124 -6.81 -0.26 -5.40
CA LEU A 124 -5.62 -0.56 -4.58
C LEU A 124 -5.64 0.35 -3.35
N ARG A 125 -5.43 -0.25 -2.19
CA ARG A 125 -5.55 0.39 -0.89
C ARG A 125 -4.43 -0.03 0.04
N TYR A 126 -4.01 0.90 0.86
CA TYR A 126 -3.12 0.66 1.99
C TYR A 126 -3.91 0.83 3.28
N ILE A 127 -3.78 -0.14 4.19
CA ILE A 127 -4.35 -0.06 5.53
C ILE A 127 -3.24 -0.40 6.52
N HIS A 128 -3.12 0.35 7.61
CA HIS A 128 -2.34 -0.11 8.74
C HIS A 128 -3.08 0.05 10.06
N VAL A 129 -2.62 -0.70 11.05
CA VAL A 129 -3.12 -0.63 12.42
C VAL A 129 -1.90 -0.50 13.32
N VAL A 130 -1.90 0.55 14.14
CA VAL A 130 -0.85 0.81 15.11
C VAL A 130 -1.32 0.37 16.48
N LYS A 131 -0.55 -0.50 17.13
CA LYS A 131 -0.81 -1.00 18.48
C LYS A 131 0.31 -0.62 19.42
N ARG A 132 -0.05 -0.30 20.66
CA ARG A 132 0.86 -0.09 21.78
C ARG A 132 0.40 -0.92 22.96
N ALA A 133 1.30 -1.73 23.52
CA ALA A 133 0.97 -2.67 24.59
C ALA A 133 -0.24 -3.58 24.26
N GLY A 134 -0.41 -3.94 22.99
CA GLY A 134 -1.52 -4.77 22.50
C GLY A 134 -2.83 -4.03 22.26
N ILE A 135 -2.91 -2.74 22.58
CA ILE A 135 -4.10 -1.90 22.37
C ILE A 135 -3.93 -1.11 21.07
N THR A 136 -4.95 -1.10 20.23
CA THR A 136 -4.99 -0.28 19.02
C THR A 136 -5.07 1.19 19.39
N VAL A 137 -4.11 1.98 18.92
CA VAL A 137 -3.99 3.42 19.19
C VAL A 137 -4.22 4.27 17.96
N ASP A 138 -4.06 3.69 16.77
CA ASP A 138 -4.29 4.38 15.50
C ASP A 138 -4.60 3.38 14.37
N ARG A 139 -5.35 3.84 13.36
CA ARG A 139 -5.68 3.11 12.13
C ARG A 139 -5.79 4.10 10.98
N LEU A 140 -4.93 3.93 9.98
CA LEU A 140 -4.96 4.65 8.71
C LEU A 140 -5.45 3.73 7.61
N GLU A 141 -6.27 4.29 6.74
CA GLU A 141 -6.71 3.66 5.52
C GLU A 141 -6.63 4.65 4.36
N GLN A 142 -5.82 4.35 3.35
CA GLN A 142 -5.60 5.19 2.19
C GLN A 142 -5.94 4.46 0.90
N MET A 143 -6.94 4.98 0.19
CA MET A 143 -7.22 4.60 -1.20
C MET A 143 -6.10 5.14 -2.10
N ILE A 144 -5.39 4.24 -2.77
CA ILE A 144 -4.33 4.58 -3.75
C ILE A 144 -4.98 4.77 -5.12
N GLY A 145 -5.89 3.87 -5.52
CA GLY A 145 -6.70 4.00 -6.73
C GLY A 145 -6.60 2.79 -7.66
N SER A 146 -7.07 2.98 -8.89
CA SER A 146 -7.11 1.93 -9.92
C SER A 146 -6.02 2.15 -10.97
N TYR A 147 -5.33 1.08 -11.35
CA TYR A 147 -4.16 1.15 -12.23
C TYR A 147 -4.16 0.00 -13.23
N GLY A 148 -3.80 0.29 -14.48
CA GLY A 148 -3.48 -0.74 -15.47
C GLY A 148 -1.99 -1.14 -15.41
N PRO A 149 -1.59 -2.20 -16.13
CA PRO A 149 -0.18 -2.48 -16.37
C PRO A 149 0.51 -1.28 -17.02
N HIS A 150 1.69 -0.92 -16.53
CA HIS A 150 2.43 0.21 -17.11
C HIS A 150 2.97 -0.19 -18.50
N PRO A 151 2.72 0.58 -19.57
CA PRO A 151 3.16 0.21 -20.93
C PRO A 151 4.67 -0.02 -21.08
N LYS A 152 5.47 0.62 -20.23
CA LYS A 152 6.93 0.50 -20.16
C LYS A 152 7.45 -0.38 -19.02
N GLY A 153 6.56 -0.97 -18.21
CA GLY A 153 6.95 -1.74 -17.02
C GLY A 153 7.56 -0.90 -15.88
N GLU A 154 7.31 0.41 -15.86
CA GLU A 154 7.79 1.33 -14.84
C GLU A 154 6.98 1.20 -13.54
N VAL A 155 7.54 1.72 -12.45
CA VAL A 155 6.96 1.65 -11.10
C VAL A 155 6.03 2.84 -10.89
N TYR A 156 4.83 2.59 -10.37
CA TYR A 156 3.93 3.63 -9.89
C TYR A 156 4.38 4.11 -8.51
N SER A 157 4.20 5.40 -8.23
CA SER A 157 4.47 6.02 -6.94
C SER A 157 3.22 6.72 -6.43
N SER A 158 2.91 6.55 -5.15
CA SER A 158 1.84 7.27 -4.47
C SER A 158 2.34 7.80 -3.14
N THR A 159 2.09 9.07 -2.88
CA THR A 159 2.38 9.73 -1.60
C THR A 159 1.05 10.05 -0.94
N PHE A 160 0.92 9.65 0.31
CA PHE A 160 -0.31 9.82 1.07
C PHE A 160 -0.36 11.22 1.69
N PRO A 161 -1.54 11.69 2.08
CA PRO A 161 -1.66 12.94 2.82
C PRO A 161 -0.74 12.95 4.05
N PRO A 162 -0.19 14.12 4.40
CA PRO A 162 0.63 14.25 5.60
C PRO A 162 -0.19 14.01 6.88
N GLU A 163 0.49 13.45 7.88
CA GLU A 163 0.00 13.24 9.24
C GLU A 163 1.00 13.76 10.26
N GLU A 164 0.54 14.03 11.48
CA GLU A 164 1.39 14.48 12.57
C GLU A 164 1.68 13.34 13.55
N SER A 165 2.95 13.11 13.85
CA SER A 165 3.34 12.11 14.86
C SER A 165 2.99 12.61 16.27
N PRO A 166 2.47 11.75 17.16
CA PRO A 166 2.08 12.19 18.49
C PRO A 166 3.31 12.60 19.31
N SER A 167 3.12 13.53 20.24
CA SER A 167 4.19 14.10 21.06
C SER A 167 3.94 13.97 22.57
N GLY A 168 5.01 14.15 23.33
CA GLY A 168 4.97 14.15 24.79
C GLY A 168 5.57 12.90 25.43
N VAL A 169 5.85 12.98 26.73
CA VAL A 169 6.55 11.92 27.49
C VAL A 169 5.81 10.59 27.38
N LEU A 170 4.48 10.61 27.48
CA LEU A 170 3.65 9.41 27.37
C LEU A 170 3.66 8.79 25.97
N ALA A 171 3.75 9.59 24.90
CA ALA A 171 3.85 9.07 23.55
C ALA A 171 5.21 8.39 23.31
N ARG A 172 6.28 8.93 23.90
CA ARG A 172 7.65 8.37 23.77
C ARG A 172 7.90 7.10 24.58
N THR A 173 7.02 6.72 25.51
CA THR A 173 7.25 5.52 26.32
C THR A 173 6.82 4.26 25.59
N GLY A 174 7.78 3.39 25.28
CA GLY A 174 7.53 2.05 24.72
C GLY A 174 7.67 1.97 23.21
N THR A 175 7.21 0.85 22.67
CA THR A 175 7.31 0.50 21.24
C THR A 175 5.90 0.40 20.66
N TYR A 176 5.74 0.94 19.46
CA TYR A 176 4.55 0.80 18.64
C TYR A 176 4.77 -0.33 17.64
N HIS A 177 3.76 -1.18 17.51
CA HIS A 177 3.74 -2.28 16.56
C HIS A 177 2.73 -1.97 15.49
N VAL A 178 3.14 -2.03 14.24
CA VAL A 178 2.31 -1.72 13.08
C VAL A 178 2.14 -2.99 12.27
N ARG A 179 0.90 -3.30 11.90
CA ARG A 179 0.62 -4.26 10.83
C ARG A 179 0.10 -3.49 9.64
N SER A 180 0.75 -3.64 8.50
CA SER A 180 0.48 -2.94 7.26
C SER A 180 0.02 -3.94 6.20
N ARG A 181 -1.04 -3.60 5.46
CA ARG A 181 -1.62 -4.43 4.42
C ARG A 181 -1.93 -3.63 3.16
N PHE A 182 -1.55 -4.17 2.02
CA PHE A 182 -1.98 -3.72 0.70
C PHE A 182 -3.00 -4.70 0.13
N LEU A 183 -4.16 -4.21 -0.28
CA LEU A 183 -5.21 -5.01 -0.90
C LEU A 183 -6.02 -4.19 -1.91
N ASP A 184 -6.85 -4.83 -2.71
CA ASP A 184 -7.79 -4.16 -3.61
C ASP A 184 -9.26 -4.36 -3.23
N ASP A 185 -10.16 -3.82 -4.05
CA ASP A 185 -11.61 -3.96 -3.86
C ASP A 185 -12.09 -5.42 -3.99
N ASP A 186 -11.27 -6.30 -4.58
CA ASP A 186 -11.52 -7.73 -4.71
C ASP A 186 -11.07 -8.52 -3.47
N ALA A 187 -10.57 -7.82 -2.44
CA ALA A 187 -9.96 -8.35 -1.23
C ALA A 187 -8.70 -9.21 -1.49
N GLU A 188 -8.07 -9.07 -2.65
CA GLU A 188 -6.79 -9.72 -2.93
C GLU A 188 -5.68 -8.99 -2.17
N VAL A 189 -4.91 -9.72 -1.36
CA VAL A 189 -3.81 -9.15 -0.56
C VAL A 189 -2.51 -9.24 -1.33
N TYR A 190 -1.84 -8.11 -1.52
CA TYR A 190 -0.57 -8.00 -2.25
C TYR A 190 0.65 -7.91 -1.35
N ALA A 191 0.47 -7.42 -0.13
CA ALA A 191 1.49 -7.45 0.92
C ALA A 191 0.80 -7.38 2.29
N ASP A 192 1.30 -8.15 3.25
CA ASP A 192 0.91 -8.10 4.67
C ASP A 192 2.18 -8.28 5.49
N PHE A 193 2.54 -7.26 6.25
CA PHE A 193 3.79 -7.26 7.01
C PHE A 193 3.68 -6.47 8.30
N GLN A 194 4.60 -6.76 9.21
CA GLN A 194 4.70 -6.09 10.49
C GLN A 194 5.99 -5.31 10.59
N TRP A 195 5.91 -4.13 11.21
CA TRP A 195 7.06 -3.33 11.55
C TRP A 195 6.84 -2.64 12.89
N SER A 196 7.88 -2.05 13.44
CA SER A 196 7.79 -1.40 14.74
C SER A 196 8.53 -0.07 14.74
N PHE A 197 8.10 0.84 15.61
CA PHE A 197 8.77 2.11 15.79
C PHE A 197 8.71 2.59 17.25
N LYS A 198 9.58 3.54 17.57
CA LYS A 198 9.58 4.29 18.82
C LYS A 198 9.53 5.78 18.50
N LEU A 199 8.90 6.55 19.38
CA LEU A 199 8.89 8.01 19.26
C LEU A 199 10.06 8.62 20.03
N GLY A 200 10.84 9.45 19.33
CA GLY A 200 12.01 10.13 19.87
C GLY A 200 11.88 11.65 19.77
N LYS A 201 12.67 12.38 20.56
CA LYS A 201 12.83 13.84 20.36
C LYS A 201 13.61 14.14 19.08
N GLU A 202 14.48 13.22 18.69
CA GLU A 202 15.27 13.26 17.46
C GLU A 202 15.03 11.99 16.65
N TRP A 203 15.47 12.02 15.39
CA TRP A 203 15.47 10.88 14.47
C TRP A 203 16.46 9.79 14.86
#